data_AF-A0A7W2INC7-F1
#
_entry.id   AF-A0A7W2INC7-F1
#
_cell.length_a   1.000
_cell.length_b   1.000
_cell.length_c   1.000
_cell.angle_alpha   90.00
_cell.angle_beta   90.00
_cell.angle_gamma   90.00
#
_symmetry.space_group_name_H-M   'P 1'
#
loop_
_entity.id
_entity.type
_entity.pdbx_description
1 polymer ?
#
loop_
_entity_poly.entity_id
_entity_poly.type
_entity_poly.pdbx_seq_one_letter_code
_entity_poly.pdbx_strand_id
1 'polypeptide(L)'
;MKKLAIVLLAMLVVPVYAEESNFAGPSQIHGYWILPTPPASDSAIAKAELAELHRIQSSRTSEEEAQAKADAADESLSIYKTVLGERFNPAALPLTAALGNRVKHDEGVNADPLKQAFKRMRPYNLDKSLKPVCKATAKDNSYPSGHATAGYLAALTLIDMVPEQRDAILVRADAYAHNRLICGVHYPSDIAAGKLLAYSAHAVMETNPRYQAELAAAKAELRRQLGLPVAE
;
A
#
# COMPACT_ATOMS: atom_id res chain seq x y z
N MET A 1 -58.07 -40.75 -19.32
CA MET A 1 -57.51 -39.39 -19.50
C MET A 1 -56.74 -39.02 -18.23
N LYS A 2 -55.42 -39.21 -18.19
CA LYS A 2 -54.57 -38.82 -17.04
C LYS A 2 -54.00 -37.42 -17.33
N LYS A 3 -54.33 -36.44 -16.48
CA LYS A 3 -53.83 -35.06 -16.58
C LYS A 3 -52.35 -35.04 -16.16
N LEU A 4 -51.48 -34.61 -17.08
CA LEU A 4 -50.06 -34.38 -16.82
C LEU A 4 -49.92 -32.99 -16.20
N ALA A 5 -49.53 -32.91 -14.92
CA ALA A 5 -49.21 -31.65 -14.28
C ALA A 5 -47.75 -31.30 -14.62
N ILE A 6 -47.57 -30.26 -15.44
CA ILE A 6 -46.25 -29.69 -15.73
C ILE A 6 -45.93 -28.72 -14.59
N VAL A 7 -44.96 -29.09 -13.75
CA VAL A 7 -44.38 -28.20 -12.75
C VAL A 7 -43.36 -27.32 -13.47
N LEU A 8 -43.69 -26.02 -13.60
CA LEU A 8 -42.79 -25.03 -14.15
C LEU A 8 -41.78 -24.64 -13.05
N LEU A 9 -40.56 -25.15 -13.15
CA LEU A 9 -39.46 -24.78 -12.26
C LEU A 9 -38.89 -23.43 -12.72
N ALA A 10 -39.28 -22.34 -12.04
CA ALA A 10 -38.68 -21.03 -12.25
C ALA A 10 -37.23 -21.05 -11.69
N MET A 11 -36.24 -21.12 -12.57
CA MET A 11 -34.85 -20.87 -12.18
C MET A 11 -34.67 -19.37 -11.92
N LEU A 12 -34.65 -18.98 -10.66
CA LEU A 12 -34.10 -17.70 -10.22
C LEU A 12 -32.59 -17.74 -10.50
N VAL A 13 -32.20 -17.13 -11.62
CA VAL A 13 -30.78 -16.82 -11.87
C VAL A 13 -30.45 -15.62 -10.99
N VAL A 14 -30.04 -15.90 -9.75
CA VAL A 14 -29.34 -14.89 -8.94
C VAL A 14 -27.97 -14.73 -9.60
N PRO A 15 -27.56 -13.53 -10.03
CA PRO A 15 -26.20 -13.34 -10.48
C PRO A 15 -25.30 -13.54 -9.25
N VAL A 16 -24.65 -14.69 -9.15
CA VAL A 16 -23.51 -14.90 -8.27
C VAL A 16 -22.33 -14.22 -8.94
N TYR A 17 -22.33 -12.89 -8.92
CA TYR A 17 -21.08 -12.15 -8.92
C TYR A 17 -20.69 -12.09 -7.45
N ALA A 18 -19.81 -12.98 -7.01
CA ALA A 18 -19.04 -12.68 -5.81
C ALA A 18 -18.42 -11.31 -6.07
N GLU A 19 -18.77 -10.30 -5.26
CA GLU A 19 -18.05 -9.03 -5.32
C GLU A 19 -16.56 -9.38 -5.22
N GLU A 20 -15.77 -9.00 -6.21
CA GLU A 20 -14.32 -9.08 -6.06
C GLU A 20 -13.95 -8.31 -4.79
N SER A 21 -13.25 -8.97 -3.86
CA SER A 21 -12.94 -8.38 -2.56
C SER A 21 -12.05 -7.14 -2.69
N ASN A 22 -11.23 -7.12 -3.75
CA ASN A 22 -10.22 -6.11 -4.07
C ASN A 22 -10.65 -5.21 -5.25
N PHE A 23 -10.06 -4.02 -5.36
CA PHE A 23 -10.24 -3.16 -6.54
C PHE A 23 -9.31 -3.56 -7.70
N ALA A 24 -8.09 -3.99 -7.37
CA ALA A 24 -7.07 -4.46 -8.29
C ALA A 24 -6.39 -5.72 -7.71
N GLY A 25 -6.45 -6.81 -8.45
CA GLY A 25 -5.97 -8.12 -8.03
C GLY A 25 -4.69 -8.58 -8.71
N PRO A 26 -4.06 -9.67 -8.24
CA PRO A 26 -2.78 -10.15 -8.77
C PRO A 26 -2.87 -10.61 -10.22
N SER A 27 -4.04 -11.09 -10.64
CA SER A 27 -4.34 -11.49 -12.02
C SER A 27 -4.50 -10.30 -12.97
N GLN A 28 -4.70 -9.08 -12.47
CA GLN A 28 -4.81 -7.87 -13.28
C GLN A 28 -3.47 -7.12 -13.31
N ILE A 29 -2.82 -6.98 -12.16
CA ILE A 29 -1.56 -6.24 -12.03
C ILE A 29 -0.36 -7.02 -12.55
N HIS A 30 -0.42 -8.35 -12.49
CA HIS A 30 0.64 -9.21 -13.01
C HIS A 30 2.03 -8.88 -12.40
N GLY A 31 2.05 -8.64 -11.08
CA GLY A 31 3.19 -8.10 -10.33
C GLY A 31 4.56 -8.72 -10.62
N TYR A 32 4.60 -10.03 -10.86
CA TYR A 32 5.84 -10.76 -11.15
C TYR A 32 6.50 -10.32 -12.46
N TRP A 33 5.72 -9.85 -13.43
CA TRP A 33 6.18 -9.43 -14.76
C TRP A 33 6.61 -7.98 -14.81
N ILE A 34 6.11 -7.15 -13.89
CA ILE A 34 6.40 -5.71 -13.85
C ILE A 34 7.54 -5.36 -12.89
N LEU A 35 7.74 -6.15 -11.83
CA LEU A 35 8.80 -5.90 -10.89
C LEU A 35 10.10 -6.55 -11.37
N PRO A 36 11.25 -5.87 -11.25
CA PRO A 36 12.53 -6.52 -11.48
C PRO A 36 12.72 -7.64 -10.44
N THR A 37 13.48 -8.67 -10.79
CA THR A 37 13.94 -9.66 -9.81
C THR A 37 14.76 -8.95 -8.74
N PRO A 38 14.55 -9.22 -7.43
CA PRO A 38 15.34 -8.59 -6.39
C PRO A 38 16.84 -8.90 -6.55
N PRO A 39 17.73 -7.97 -6.18
CA PRO A 39 19.16 -8.23 -6.13
C PRO A 39 19.48 -9.49 -5.31
N ALA A 40 20.32 -10.37 -5.88
CA ALA A 40 20.84 -11.54 -5.18
C ALA A 40 21.66 -11.12 -3.95
N SER A 41 21.60 -11.91 -2.86
CA SER A 41 22.20 -11.56 -1.56
C SER A 41 23.72 -11.31 -1.61
N ASP A 42 24.43 -11.95 -2.53
CA ASP A 42 25.89 -11.84 -2.72
C ASP A 42 26.30 -10.81 -3.80
N SER A 43 25.32 -10.20 -4.47
CA SER A 43 25.54 -9.24 -5.55
C SER A 43 26.18 -7.94 -5.07
N ALA A 44 26.84 -7.22 -5.99
CA ALA A 44 27.36 -5.88 -5.71
C ALA A 44 26.27 -4.89 -5.29
N ILE A 45 25.06 -5.03 -5.85
CA ILE A 45 23.91 -4.20 -5.50
C ILE A 45 23.50 -4.45 -4.05
N ALA A 46 23.32 -5.71 -3.64
CA ALA A 46 22.95 -6.03 -2.26
C ALA A 46 24.01 -5.55 -1.25
N LYS A 47 25.29 -5.64 -1.59
CA LYS A 47 26.39 -5.10 -0.77
C LYS A 47 26.31 -3.57 -0.62
N ALA A 48 26.04 -2.85 -1.71
CA ALA A 48 25.87 -1.40 -1.67
C ALA A 48 24.64 -0.99 -0.86
N GLU A 49 23.55 -1.74 -0.97
CA GLU A 49 22.33 -1.50 -0.18
C GLU A 49 22.54 -1.72 1.31
N LEU A 50 23.30 -2.76 1.70
CA LEU A 50 23.68 -2.97 3.10
C LEU A 50 24.60 -1.86 3.62
N ALA A 51 25.55 -1.39 2.80
CA ALA A 51 26.42 -0.27 3.16
C ALA A 51 25.60 1.01 3.42
N GLU A 52 24.57 1.27 2.61
CA GLU A 52 23.66 2.40 2.83
C GLU A 52 22.86 2.26 4.13
N LEU A 53 22.38 1.05 4.45
CA LEU A 53 21.68 0.80 5.71
C LEU A 53 22.60 0.98 6.93
N HIS A 54 23.88 0.59 6.82
CA HIS A 54 24.87 0.87 7.86
C HIS A 54 25.13 2.36 8.02
N ARG A 55 25.25 3.09 6.91
CA ARG A 55 25.38 4.55 6.93
C ARG A 55 24.19 5.18 7.67
N ILE A 56 22.97 4.84 7.28
CA ILE A 56 21.73 5.30 7.92
C ILE A 56 21.72 4.94 9.41
N GLN A 57 22.02 3.69 9.76
CA GLN A 57 22.07 3.25 11.16
C GLN A 57 23.07 4.05 11.99
N SER A 58 24.23 4.40 11.42
CA SER A 58 25.25 5.17 12.13
C SER A 58 24.91 6.65 12.28
N SER A 59 24.02 7.19 11.44
CA SER A 59 23.69 8.63 11.42
C SER A 59 22.28 8.97 11.92
N ARG A 60 21.37 8.00 12.02
CA ARG A 60 19.98 8.26 12.40
C ARG A 60 19.89 8.81 13.82
N THR A 61 19.07 9.84 13.96
CA THR A 61 18.77 10.51 15.23
C THR A 61 17.65 9.79 15.99
N SER A 62 17.50 10.10 17.28
CA SER A 62 16.38 9.62 18.09
C SER A 62 15.02 10.02 17.52
N GLU A 63 14.94 11.23 16.94
CA GLU A 63 13.77 11.81 16.33
C GLU A 63 13.38 11.05 15.06
N GLU A 64 14.35 10.78 14.18
CA GLU A 64 14.13 9.96 12.98
C GLU A 64 13.70 8.54 13.35
N GLU A 65 14.32 7.93 14.38
CA GLU A 65 13.88 6.62 14.86
C GLU A 65 12.46 6.64 15.40
N ALA A 66 12.08 7.67 16.16
CA ALA A 66 10.73 7.81 16.70
C ALA A 66 9.70 7.96 15.59
N GLN A 67 9.98 8.81 14.58
CA GLN A 67 9.11 8.98 13.42
C GLN A 67 9.01 7.69 12.61
N ALA A 68 10.12 6.98 12.40
CA ALA A 68 10.12 5.72 11.67
C ALA A 68 9.33 4.62 12.39
N LYS A 69 9.38 4.57 13.72
CA LYS A 69 8.56 3.67 14.56
C LYS A 69 7.08 4.03 14.49
N ALA A 70 6.73 5.32 14.53
CA ALA A 70 5.36 5.79 14.38
C ALA A 70 4.79 5.39 13.01
N ASP A 71 5.53 5.67 11.94
CA ASP A 71 5.17 5.27 10.57
C ASP A 71 5.09 3.74 10.43
N ALA A 72 5.96 2.98 11.11
CA ALA A 72 5.89 1.52 11.09
C ALA A 72 4.60 0.96 11.70
N ALA A 73 3.98 1.70 12.63
CA ALA A 73 2.83 1.26 13.42
C ALA A 73 1.49 1.62 12.76
N ASP A 74 1.48 2.46 11.73
CA ASP A 74 0.28 2.95 11.07
C ASP A 74 0.42 2.84 9.54
N GLU A 75 -0.38 1.97 8.93
CA GLU A 75 -0.46 1.80 7.47
C GLU A 75 -1.77 2.37 6.90
N SER A 76 -2.50 3.17 7.68
CA SER A 76 -3.75 3.81 7.27
C SER A 76 -3.49 5.15 6.58
N LEU A 77 -4.56 5.78 6.08
CA LEU A 77 -4.46 7.14 5.53
C LEU A 77 -4.00 8.18 6.57
N SER A 78 -4.11 7.89 7.87
CA SER A 78 -3.78 8.82 8.96
C SER A 78 -2.31 9.28 8.93
N ILE A 79 -1.41 8.54 8.29
CA ILE A 79 -0.02 8.94 8.08
C ILE A 79 0.12 10.29 7.36
N TYR A 80 -0.91 10.71 6.60
CA TYR A 80 -0.96 11.97 5.85
C TYR A 80 -1.58 13.13 6.66
N LYS A 81 -1.92 12.93 7.93
CA LYS A 81 -2.36 14.03 8.81
C LYS A 81 -1.33 15.15 8.92
N THR A 82 -0.04 14.82 8.86
CA THR A 82 1.05 15.80 8.81
C THR A 82 1.02 16.71 7.59
N VAL A 83 0.32 16.31 6.51
CA VAL A 83 0.14 17.08 5.27
C VAL A 83 -1.23 17.77 5.24
N LEU A 84 -2.30 17.02 5.53
CA LEU A 84 -3.68 17.51 5.41
C LEU A 84 -4.17 18.28 6.64
N GLY A 85 -3.37 18.32 7.71
CA GLY A 85 -3.61 19.08 8.93
C GLY A 85 -4.64 18.44 9.86
N GLU A 86 -4.91 19.14 10.97
CA GLU A 86 -5.77 18.63 12.07
C GLU A 86 -7.22 18.37 11.66
N ARG A 87 -7.70 18.99 10.59
CA ARG A 87 -9.04 18.73 10.05
C ARG A 87 -9.14 17.36 9.41
N PHE A 88 -8.03 16.79 8.94
CA PHE A 88 -7.98 15.42 8.47
C PHE A 88 -7.95 14.45 9.66
N ASN A 89 -9.14 14.01 10.05
CA ASN A 89 -9.34 13.02 11.10
C ASN A 89 -10.11 11.83 10.51
N PRO A 90 -9.44 10.74 10.11
CA PRO A 90 -10.09 9.56 9.54
C PRO A 90 -11.19 8.96 10.41
N ALA A 91 -11.13 9.12 11.75
CA ALA A 91 -12.19 8.66 12.64
C ALA A 91 -13.53 9.40 12.45
N ALA A 92 -13.49 10.61 11.89
CA ALA A 92 -14.65 11.42 11.54
C ALA A 92 -15.00 11.34 10.03
N LEU A 93 -14.31 10.49 9.27
CA LEU A 93 -14.44 10.36 7.82
C LEU A 93 -14.72 8.89 7.45
N PRO A 94 -15.91 8.34 7.79
CA PRO A 94 -16.21 6.92 7.61
C PRO A 94 -16.08 6.44 6.17
N LEU A 95 -16.44 7.24 5.17
CA LEU A 95 -16.32 6.84 3.76
C LEU A 95 -14.85 6.83 3.32
N THR A 96 -14.10 7.86 3.71
CA THR A 96 -12.66 7.98 3.45
C THR A 96 -11.88 6.86 4.13
N ALA A 97 -12.20 6.54 5.38
CA ALA A 97 -11.57 5.47 6.14
C ALA A 97 -11.90 4.09 5.53
N ALA A 98 -13.16 3.86 5.12
CA ALA A 98 -13.56 2.61 4.48
C ALA A 98 -12.83 2.40 3.14
N LEU A 99 -12.73 3.44 2.31
CA LEU A 99 -11.94 3.41 1.07
C LEU A 99 -10.48 3.10 1.38
N GLY A 100 -9.85 3.83 2.31
CA GLY A 100 -8.46 3.62 2.71
C GLY A 100 -8.17 2.19 3.18
N ASN A 101 -9.09 1.58 3.95
CA ASN A 101 -8.95 0.20 4.40
C ASN A 101 -9.02 -0.80 3.24
N ARG A 102 -9.87 -0.58 2.25
CA ARG A 102 -9.93 -1.42 1.04
C ARG A 102 -8.70 -1.25 0.16
N VAL A 103 -8.21 -0.03 -0.02
CA VAL A 103 -6.94 0.23 -0.71
C VAL A 103 -5.76 -0.46 -0.01
N LYS A 104 -5.74 -0.45 1.33
CA LYS A 104 -4.73 -1.19 2.11
C LYS A 104 -4.89 -2.71 1.98
N HIS A 105 -6.11 -3.22 1.82
CA HIS A 105 -6.33 -4.64 1.54
C HIS A 105 -5.74 -5.04 0.17
N ASP A 106 -5.94 -4.22 -0.86
CA ASP A 106 -5.36 -4.44 -2.19
C ASP A 106 -3.83 -4.49 -2.17
N GLU A 107 -3.18 -3.69 -1.33
CA GLU A 107 -1.73 -3.81 -1.14
C GLU A 107 -1.34 -5.24 -0.74
N GLY A 108 -1.95 -5.78 0.32
CA GLY A 108 -1.60 -7.10 0.84
C GLY A 108 -1.88 -8.20 -0.18
N VAL A 109 -3.04 -8.15 -0.84
CA VAL A 109 -3.43 -9.09 -1.89
C VAL A 109 -2.40 -9.15 -3.02
N ASN A 110 -1.76 -8.02 -3.35
CA ASN A 110 -0.78 -7.95 -4.43
C ASN A 110 0.66 -8.19 -3.98
N ALA A 111 1.06 -7.71 -2.80
CA ALA A 111 2.43 -7.84 -2.31
C ALA A 111 2.74 -9.24 -1.76
N ASP A 112 1.78 -9.89 -1.10
CA ASP A 112 2.02 -11.18 -0.44
C ASP A 112 2.41 -12.31 -1.42
N PRO A 113 1.74 -12.51 -2.57
CA PRO A 113 2.17 -13.51 -3.55
C PRO A 113 3.59 -13.27 -4.07
N LEU A 114 3.98 -12.00 -4.26
CA LEU A 114 5.32 -11.62 -4.71
C LEU A 114 6.37 -11.93 -3.65
N LYS A 115 6.06 -11.66 -2.37
CA LYS A 115 6.93 -12.04 -1.25
C LYS A 115 7.14 -13.55 -1.19
N GLN A 116 6.09 -14.34 -1.44
CA GLN A 116 6.19 -15.81 -1.48
C GLN A 116 6.98 -16.32 -2.69
N ALA A 117 6.91 -15.62 -3.82
CA ALA A 117 7.64 -15.98 -5.03
C ALA A 117 9.13 -15.63 -4.92
N PHE A 118 9.46 -14.41 -4.48
CA PHE A 118 10.83 -13.91 -4.47
C PHE A 118 11.64 -14.31 -3.24
N LYS A 119 10.99 -14.52 -2.09
CA LYS A 119 11.62 -14.95 -0.83
C LYS A 119 12.92 -14.22 -0.47
N ARG A 120 12.93 -12.88 -0.62
CA ARG A 120 14.12 -12.08 -0.32
C ARG A 120 14.33 -11.98 1.19
N MET A 121 15.50 -12.40 1.65
CA MET A 121 15.93 -12.28 3.05
C MET A 121 16.00 -10.81 3.50
N ARG A 122 15.54 -10.51 4.71
CA ARG A 122 15.60 -9.16 5.30
C ARG A 122 17.04 -8.70 5.55
N PRO A 123 17.34 -7.38 5.55
CA PRO A 123 18.69 -6.86 5.78
C PRO A 123 19.36 -7.40 7.04
N TYR A 124 18.68 -7.30 8.19
CA TYR A 124 19.18 -7.80 9.48
C TYR A 124 19.19 -9.35 9.60
N ASN A 125 18.54 -10.05 8.68
CA ASN A 125 18.65 -11.51 8.62
C ASN A 125 19.93 -11.93 7.90
N LEU A 126 20.30 -11.20 6.85
CA LEU A 126 21.52 -11.41 6.07
C LEU A 126 22.76 -10.88 6.81
N ASP A 127 22.68 -9.67 7.36
CA ASP A 127 23.76 -9.03 8.11
C ASP A 127 23.33 -8.77 9.56
N LYS A 128 23.89 -9.55 10.50
CA LYS A 128 23.56 -9.50 11.93
C LYS A 128 24.09 -8.26 12.66
N SER A 129 24.94 -7.47 12.01
CA SER A 129 25.43 -6.20 12.56
C SER A 129 24.42 -5.06 12.41
N LEU A 130 23.43 -5.19 11.53
CA LEU A 130 22.27 -4.29 11.48
C LEU A 130 21.34 -4.52 12.68
N LYS A 131 20.94 -3.42 13.33
CA LYS A 131 20.08 -3.34 14.51
C LYS A 131 18.79 -2.62 14.13
N PRO A 132 17.77 -3.36 13.66
CA PRO A 132 16.50 -2.76 13.27
C PRO A 132 15.79 -2.16 14.49
N VAL A 133 15.15 -1.01 14.29
CA VAL A 133 14.44 -0.29 15.38
C VAL A 133 12.92 -0.44 15.31
N CYS A 134 12.44 -1.07 14.24
CA CYS A 134 11.05 -1.44 14.03
C CYS A 134 10.91 -2.97 14.08
N LYS A 135 9.67 -3.48 14.10
CA LYS A 135 9.39 -4.91 14.26
C LYS A 135 10.18 -5.76 13.24
N ALA A 136 11.03 -6.64 13.77
CA ALA A 136 11.79 -7.62 12.99
C ALA A 136 11.00 -8.94 12.82
N THR A 137 11.36 -9.70 11.81
CA THR A 137 10.81 -11.02 11.49
C THR A 137 11.89 -11.92 10.91
N ALA A 138 11.83 -13.21 11.24
CA ALA A 138 12.72 -14.22 10.64
C ALA A 138 12.29 -14.63 9.22
N LYS A 139 11.14 -14.13 8.72
CA LYS A 139 10.63 -14.48 7.39
C LYS A 139 11.42 -13.79 6.28
N ASP A 140 11.66 -14.52 5.20
CA ASP A 140 12.28 -13.99 3.97
C ASP A 140 11.22 -13.33 3.09
N ASN A 141 10.72 -12.18 3.54
CA ASN A 141 9.63 -11.47 2.86
C ASN A 141 9.94 -9.99 2.62
N SER A 142 11.21 -9.67 2.33
CA SER A 142 11.67 -8.28 2.14
C SER A 142 11.13 -7.63 0.88
N TYR A 143 10.97 -8.39 -0.21
CA TYR A 143 10.69 -7.82 -1.54
C TYR A 143 9.31 -8.22 -2.09
N PRO A 144 8.54 -7.27 -2.65
CA PRO A 144 8.69 -5.81 -2.53
C PRO A 144 8.36 -5.32 -1.11
N SER A 145 8.59 -4.05 -0.79
CA SER A 145 8.19 -3.50 0.52
C SER A 145 6.69 -3.24 0.59
N GLY A 146 5.99 -3.92 1.52
CA GLY A 146 4.54 -3.75 1.69
C GLY A 146 4.17 -2.40 2.28
N HIS A 147 4.91 -1.93 3.31
CA HIS A 147 4.77 -0.56 3.82
C HIS A 147 4.94 0.46 2.70
N ALA A 148 5.99 0.36 1.87
CA ALA A 148 6.16 1.30 0.77
C ALA A 148 4.95 1.26 -0.19
N THR A 149 4.51 0.06 -0.61
CA THR A 149 3.33 -0.08 -1.46
C THR A 149 2.09 0.56 -0.84
N ALA A 150 1.81 0.30 0.44
CA ALA A 150 0.65 0.85 1.14
C ALA A 150 0.71 2.37 1.23
N GLY A 151 1.89 2.91 1.56
CA GLY A 151 2.12 4.35 1.65
C GLY A 151 1.86 5.06 0.32
N TYR A 152 2.41 4.54 -0.78
CA TYR A 152 2.17 5.14 -2.11
C TYR A 152 0.74 4.96 -2.60
N LEU A 153 0.09 3.80 -2.39
CA LEU A 153 -1.32 3.60 -2.75
C LEU A 153 -2.24 4.56 -2.00
N ALA A 154 -2.00 4.75 -0.70
CA ALA A 154 -2.68 5.74 0.12
C ALA A 154 -2.46 7.17 -0.42
N ALA A 155 -1.22 7.52 -0.81
CA ALA A 155 -0.91 8.81 -1.41
C ALA A 155 -1.68 9.03 -2.71
N LEU A 156 -1.61 8.08 -3.64
CA LEU A 156 -2.28 8.20 -4.96
C LEU A 156 -3.79 8.37 -4.78
N THR A 157 -4.41 7.55 -3.92
CA THR A 157 -5.84 7.68 -3.59
C THR A 157 -6.18 9.06 -2.99
N LEU A 158 -5.34 9.61 -2.11
CA LEU A 158 -5.54 10.96 -1.58
C LEU A 158 -5.38 12.04 -2.66
N ILE A 159 -4.44 11.87 -3.59
CA ILE A 159 -4.22 12.80 -4.70
C ILE A 159 -5.46 12.88 -5.60
N ASP A 160 -6.15 11.77 -5.84
CA ASP A 160 -7.39 11.79 -6.63
C ASP A 160 -8.53 12.57 -5.93
N MET A 161 -8.49 12.64 -4.60
CA MET A 161 -9.44 13.40 -3.78
C MET A 161 -9.06 14.87 -3.60
N VAL A 162 -7.77 15.16 -3.41
CA VAL A 162 -7.22 16.50 -3.13
C VAL A 162 -5.96 16.80 -3.98
N PRO A 163 -6.11 16.91 -5.31
CA PRO A 163 -4.96 17.08 -6.23
C PRO A 163 -4.14 18.35 -5.96
N GLU A 164 -4.73 19.37 -5.33
CA GLU A 164 -4.03 20.58 -4.88
C GLU A 164 -2.92 20.32 -3.85
N GLN A 165 -2.95 19.16 -3.16
CA GLN A 165 -1.93 18.75 -2.19
C GLN A 165 -0.93 17.73 -2.76
N ARG A 166 -0.94 17.50 -4.08
CA ARG A 166 -0.18 16.41 -4.72
C ARG A 166 1.28 16.33 -4.31
N ASP A 167 2.00 17.44 -4.44
CA ASP A 167 3.44 17.45 -4.19
C ASP A 167 3.75 17.16 -2.72
N ALA A 168 3.00 17.77 -1.80
CA ALA A 168 3.17 17.53 -0.37
C ALA A 168 2.82 16.08 0.03
N ILE A 169 1.79 15.50 -0.59
CA ILE A 169 1.42 14.09 -0.38
C ILE A 169 2.53 13.17 -0.89
N LEU A 170 3.09 13.42 -2.08
CA LEU A 170 4.17 12.59 -2.62
C LEU A 170 5.45 12.69 -1.78
N VAL A 171 5.81 13.89 -1.32
CA VAL A 171 6.94 14.09 -0.39
C VAL A 171 6.74 13.28 0.90
N ARG A 172 5.51 13.28 1.45
CA ARG A 172 5.19 12.49 2.63
C ARG A 172 5.25 10.98 2.38
N ALA A 173 4.82 10.53 1.20
CA ALA A 173 4.91 9.13 0.79
C ALA A 173 6.37 8.68 0.67
N ASP A 174 7.23 9.50 0.05
CA ASP A 174 8.66 9.26 -0.06
C ASP A 174 9.30 9.16 1.35
N ALA A 175 8.95 10.06 2.27
CA ALA A 175 9.42 10.04 3.66
C ALA A 175 8.95 8.78 4.43
N TYR A 176 7.67 8.40 4.30
CA TYR A 176 7.11 7.20 4.90
C TYR A 176 7.83 5.93 4.44
N ALA A 177 8.10 5.84 3.13
CA ALA A 177 8.81 4.73 2.55
C ALA A 177 10.30 4.73 2.96
N HIS A 178 10.95 5.91 3.00
CA HIS A 178 12.32 6.07 3.47
C HIS A 178 12.49 5.66 4.94
N ASN A 179 11.48 5.90 5.77
CA ASN A 179 11.48 5.47 7.18
C ASN A 179 11.63 3.96 7.36
N ARG A 180 11.36 3.16 6.33
CA ARG A 180 11.64 1.70 6.35
C ARG A 180 13.14 1.39 6.27
N LEU A 181 13.93 2.26 5.65
CA LEU A 181 15.40 2.22 5.66
C LEU A 181 15.95 2.68 7.01
N ILE A 182 15.40 3.75 7.58
CA ILE A 182 15.70 4.19 8.96
C ILE A 182 15.44 3.04 9.96
N CYS A 183 14.31 2.36 9.81
CA CYS A 183 13.98 1.15 10.56
C CYS A 183 14.99 0.01 10.39
N GLY A 184 15.76 -0.02 9.30
CA GLY A 184 16.69 -1.09 8.95
C GLY A 184 16.02 -2.38 8.47
N VAL A 185 14.76 -2.33 8.02
CA VAL A 185 13.95 -3.53 7.76
C VAL A 185 13.74 -3.86 6.27
N HIS A 186 14.11 -2.94 5.38
CA HIS A 186 14.00 -3.08 3.93
C HIS A 186 15.26 -2.53 3.24
N TYR A 187 15.54 -3.04 2.04
CA TYR A 187 16.56 -2.48 1.15
C TYR A 187 15.97 -1.34 0.29
N PRO A 188 16.80 -0.40 -0.21
CA PRO A 188 16.37 0.61 -1.18
C PRO A 188 15.58 0.04 -2.38
N SER A 189 16.00 -1.09 -2.95
CA SER A 189 15.27 -1.74 -4.06
C SER A 189 13.93 -2.35 -3.64
N ASP A 190 13.74 -2.76 -2.38
CA ASP A 190 12.42 -3.16 -1.90
C ASP A 190 11.45 -1.98 -1.92
N ILE A 191 11.93 -0.79 -1.58
CA ILE A 191 11.17 0.45 -1.57
C ILE A 191 10.81 0.88 -2.99
N ALA A 192 11.78 0.88 -3.90
CA ALA A 192 11.55 1.18 -5.31
C ALA A 192 10.51 0.23 -5.94
N ALA A 193 10.60 -1.07 -5.64
CA ALA A 193 9.65 -2.04 -6.13
C ALA A 193 8.25 -1.90 -5.49
N GLY A 194 8.18 -1.53 -4.20
CA GLY A 194 6.90 -1.22 -3.55
C GLY A 194 6.22 0.01 -4.17
N LYS A 195 6.99 1.05 -4.49
CA LYS A 195 6.51 2.22 -5.24
C LYS A 195 5.96 1.82 -6.61
N LEU A 196 6.72 1.03 -7.38
CA LEU A 196 6.27 0.57 -8.69
C LEU A 196 4.99 -0.28 -8.59
N LEU A 197 4.92 -1.19 -7.62
CA LEU A 197 3.72 -2.00 -7.40
C LEU A 197 2.50 -1.14 -7.08
N ALA A 198 2.66 -0.11 -6.24
CA ALA A 198 1.58 0.81 -5.89
C ALA A 198 1.05 1.56 -7.12
N TYR A 199 1.94 2.08 -7.96
CA TYR A 199 1.54 2.81 -9.17
C TYR A 199 0.80 1.90 -10.15
N SER A 200 1.28 0.68 -10.35
CA SER A 200 0.62 -0.30 -11.22
C SER A 200 -0.74 -0.72 -10.67
N ALA A 201 -0.84 -0.93 -9.35
CA ALA A 201 -2.10 -1.25 -8.70
C ALA A 201 -3.11 -0.12 -8.81
N HIS A 202 -2.69 1.12 -8.51
CA HIS A 202 -3.53 2.30 -8.64
C HIS A 202 -4.06 2.48 -10.08
N ALA A 203 -3.21 2.31 -11.09
CA ALA A 203 -3.63 2.39 -12.49
C ALA A 203 -4.74 1.36 -12.85
N VAL A 204 -4.71 0.17 -12.25
CA VAL A 204 -5.79 -0.82 -12.42
C VAL A 204 -7.03 -0.42 -11.61
N MET A 205 -6.85 0.05 -10.37
CA MET A 205 -7.95 0.52 -9.50
C MET A 205 -8.78 1.62 -10.17
N GLU A 206 -8.14 2.56 -10.88
CA GLU A 206 -8.81 3.64 -11.63
C GLU A 206 -9.80 3.12 -12.69
N THR A 207 -9.65 1.87 -13.14
CA THR A 207 -10.56 1.23 -14.10
C THR A 207 -11.73 0.48 -13.45
N ASN A 208 -11.72 0.34 -12.12
CA ASN A 208 -12.71 -0.41 -11.36
C ASN A 208 -13.92 0.48 -11.00
N PRO A 209 -15.15 0.16 -11.47
CA PRO A 209 -16.34 0.97 -11.18
C PRO A 209 -16.68 1.11 -9.69
N ARG A 210 -16.39 0.08 -8.87
CA ARG A 210 -16.60 0.16 -7.41
C ARG A 210 -15.63 1.16 -6.79
N TYR A 211 -14.35 1.11 -7.20
CA TYR A 211 -13.36 2.07 -6.75
C TYR A 211 -13.77 3.51 -7.09
N GLN A 212 -14.18 3.76 -8.34
CA GLN A 212 -14.62 5.09 -8.79
C GLN A 212 -15.81 5.62 -7.97
N ALA A 213 -16.82 4.77 -7.71
CA ALA A 213 -17.99 5.15 -6.93
C ALA A 213 -17.62 5.49 -5.46
N GLU A 214 -16.80 4.65 -4.84
CA GLU A 214 -16.35 4.88 -3.47
C GLU A 214 -15.41 6.08 -3.35
N LEU A 215 -14.53 6.27 -4.33
CA LEU A 215 -13.64 7.43 -4.43
C LEU A 215 -14.44 8.72 -4.53
N ALA A 216 -15.48 8.78 -5.36
CA ALA A 216 -16.33 9.96 -5.47
C ALA A 216 -17.00 10.31 -4.12
N ALA A 217 -17.52 9.31 -3.41
CA ALA A 217 -18.15 9.49 -2.11
C ALA A 217 -17.16 9.96 -1.03
N ALA A 218 -15.99 9.31 -0.94
CA ALA A 218 -14.91 9.67 -0.04
C ALA A 218 -14.34 11.07 -0.35
N LYS A 219 -14.15 11.40 -1.63
CA LYS A 219 -13.72 12.72 -2.09
C LYS A 219 -14.64 13.82 -1.61
N ALA A 220 -15.95 13.64 -1.78
CA ALA A 220 -16.92 14.62 -1.33
C ALA A 220 -16.89 14.81 0.20
N GLU A 221 -16.76 13.73 0.96
CA GLU A 221 -16.63 13.75 2.43
C GLU A 221 -15.36 14.48 2.88
N LEU A 222 -14.20 14.06 2.37
CA LEU A 222 -12.90 14.63 2.71
C LEU A 222 -12.84 16.12 2.35
N ARG A 223 -13.29 16.51 1.16
CA ARG A 223 -13.24 17.91 0.72
C ARG A 223 -14.12 18.81 1.58
N ARG A 224 -15.33 18.37 1.96
CA ARG A 224 -16.17 19.09 2.94
C ARG A 224 -15.45 19.29 4.28
N GLN A 225 -14.82 18.22 4.80
CA GLN A 225 -14.10 18.28 6.07
C GLN A 225 -12.91 19.26 6.03
N LEU A 226 -12.21 19.33 4.90
CA LEU A 226 -11.08 20.24 4.71
C LEU A 226 -11.51 21.67 4.37
N GLY A 227 -12.79 21.91 4.07
CA GLY A 227 -13.29 23.21 3.61
C GLY A 227 -12.89 23.52 2.15
N LEU A 228 -12.71 22.47 1.35
CA LEU A 228 -12.36 22.56 -0.07
C LEU A 228 -13.62 22.44 -0.94
N PRO A 229 -13.65 23.05 -2.15
CA PRO A 229 -14.81 22.95 -3.04
C PRO A 229 -15.07 21.50 -3.42
N VAL A 230 -16.28 20.98 -3.21
CA VAL A 230 -16.68 19.66 -3.72
C VAL A 230 -16.94 19.83 -5.21
N ALA A 231 -16.17 19.16 -6.07
CA ALA A 231 -16.43 19.18 -7.51
C ALA A 231 -17.81 18.55 -7.77
N GLU A 232 -18.62 19.20 -8.61
CA GLU A 232 -19.91 18.68 -9.10
C GLU A 232 -19.74 17.41 -9.92
#